data_AF-A0A7C2F134-F1
#
_entry.id   AF-A0A7C2F134-F1
#
_cell.length_a   1.000
_cell.length_b   1.000
_cell.length_c   1.000
_cell.angle_alpha   90.00
_cell.angle_beta   90.00
_cell.angle_gamma   90.00
#
_symmetry.space_group_name_H-M   'P 1'
#
loop_
_entity.id
_entity.type
_entity.pdbx_description
1 polymer ?
#
loop_
_entity_poly.entity_id
_entity_poly.type
_entity_poly.pdbx_seq_one_letter_code
_entity_poly.pdbx_strand_id
1 'polypeptide(L)'
;MKQNTKALLSIVVLVVAATFFSCVSCGGKKVSVDPGGGGPVVTQPEQKDALRQVAEGADRMLNIITAAIKTKRLLAQEGKINRETETAITQGLFTVNEAIIQLGKRAKEYKEFNPAASDDLLRLLDDLGKSLKELNDAGALHIKNEATRQQITAYLTTLGQITTALRAVLQGGR
;
A
#
# COMPACT_ATOMS: atom_id res chain seq x y z
N MET A 1 -17.59 28.85 11.02
CA MET A 1 -17.87 27.55 10.36
C MET A 1 -16.60 26.70 10.31
N LYS A 2 -16.41 25.73 11.21
CA LYS A 2 -15.10 25.03 11.40
C LYS A 2 -15.23 23.52 11.72
N GLN A 3 -16.27 22.84 11.24
CA GLN A 3 -16.59 21.45 11.64
C GLN A 3 -16.56 20.37 10.54
N ASN A 4 -16.39 20.70 9.25
CA ASN A 4 -16.63 19.71 8.19
C ASN A 4 -15.40 18.88 7.72
N THR A 5 -14.17 19.24 8.08
CA THR A 5 -12.97 18.51 7.62
C THR A 5 -12.64 17.27 8.43
N LYS A 6 -13.02 17.22 9.72
CA LYS A 6 -12.77 16.05 10.58
C LYS A 6 -13.61 14.83 10.18
N ALA A 7 -14.84 15.07 9.72
CA ALA A 7 -15.77 14.00 9.31
C ALA A 7 -15.29 13.25 8.06
N LEU A 8 -14.80 13.98 7.04
CA LEU A 8 -14.25 13.38 5.81
C LEU A 8 -12.97 12.58 6.08
N LEU A 9 -12.10 13.07 6.98
CA LEU A 9 -10.87 12.38 7.35
C LEU A 9 -11.14 11.03 8.03
N SER A 10 -12.16 10.99 8.90
CA SER A 10 -12.53 9.77 9.63
C SER A 10 -13.15 8.72 8.72
N ILE A 11 -13.96 9.12 7.73
CA ILE A 11 -14.61 8.20 6.78
C ILE A 11 -13.59 7.54 5.84
N VAL A 12 -12.59 8.28 5.32
CA VAL A 12 -11.58 7.70 4.42
C VAL A 12 -10.68 6.70 5.18
N VAL A 13 -10.29 7.03 6.42
CA VAL A 13 -9.49 6.11 7.26
C VAL A 13 -10.30 4.87 7.67
N LEU A 14 -11.60 5.01 7.98
CA LEU A 14 -12.47 3.88 8.32
C LEU A 14 -12.75 2.94 7.14
N VAL A 15 -12.94 3.47 5.93
CA VAL A 15 -13.20 2.64 4.74
C VAL A 15 -11.95 1.85 4.33
N VAL A 16 -10.75 2.42 4.49
CA VAL A 16 -9.51 1.71 4.17
C VAL A 16 -9.11 0.71 5.27
N ALA A 17 -9.39 1.00 6.55
CA ALA A 17 -9.18 0.04 7.64
C ALA A 17 -10.17 -1.15 7.59
N ALA A 18 -11.44 -0.92 7.25
CA ALA A 18 -12.45 -1.97 7.15
C ALA A 18 -12.19 -2.95 5.98
N THR A 19 -11.52 -2.50 4.91
CA THR A 19 -11.16 -3.33 3.76
C THR A 19 -9.88 -4.14 3.97
N PHE A 20 -9.05 -3.80 4.96
CA PHE A 20 -7.93 -4.64 5.40
C PHE A 20 -8.39 -5.82 6.25
N PHE A 21 -9.38 -5.62 7.12
CA PHE A 21 -9.83 -6.66 8.05
C PHE A 21 -10.72 -7.73 7.38
N SER A 22 -11.29 -7.43 6.21
CA SER A 22 -12.23 -8.31 5.53
C SER A 22 -11.57 -9.43 4.69
N CYS A 23 -10.24 -9.45 4.53
CA CYS A 23 -9.54 -10.55 3.83
C CYS A 23 -8.71 -11.46 4.75
N VAL A 24 -8.47 -11.09 6.01
CA VAL A 24 -7.72 -11.94 6.96
C VAL A 24 -8.62 -13.00 7.62
N SER A 25 -9.95 -12.87 7.55
CA SER A 25 -10.89 -13.75 8.26
C SER A 25 -11.72 -14.71 7.39
N CYS A 26 -11.48 -14.81 6.07
CA CYS A 26 -12.17 -15.78 5.22
C CYS A 26 -11.23 -16.91 4.77
N GLY A 27 -10.75 -17.67 5.75
CA GLY A 27 -9.96 -18.88 5.56
C GLY A 27 -10.39 -19.97 6.52
N GLY A 28 -11.70 -20.18 6.70
CA GLY A 28 -12.22 -21.38 7.36
C GLY A 28 -11.92 -22.61 6.51
N LYS A 29 -10.67 -23.08 6.52
CA LYS A 29 -10.32 -24.41 6.00
C LYS A 29 -11.07 -25.43 6.87
N LYS A 30 -12.10 -26.05 6.28
CA LYS A 30 -12.55 -27.36 6.75
C LYS A 30 -11.36 -28.30 6.59
N VAL A 31 -10.70 -28.61 7.70
CA VAL A 31 -9.72 -29.69 7.76
C VAL A 31 -10.52 -30.99 7.77
N SER A 32 -10.72 -31.58 6.59
CA SER A 32 -11.04 -33.01 6.53
C SER A 32 -9.73 -33.75 6.74
N VAL A 33 -9.56 -34.30 7.94
CA VAL A 33 -8.43 -35.18 8.28
C VAL A 33 -8.75 -36.55 7.69
N ASP A 34 -8.10 -36.90 6.59
CA ASP A 34 -8.02 -38.27 6.10
C ASP A 34 -6.93 -39.01 6.90
N PRO A 35 -7.22 -40.14 7.57
CA PRO A 35 -6.23 -40.89 8.33
C PRO A 35 -5.47 -41.83 7.39
N GLY A 36 -4.65 -41.27 6.50
CA GLY A 36 -3.85 -42.04 5.55
C GLY A 36 -2.53 -41.34 5.28
N GLY A 37 -1.43 -41.93 5.72
CA GLY A 37 -0.09 -41.36 5.66
C GLY A 37 0.32 -40.89 4.26
N GLY A 38 0.64 -39.60 4.19
CA GLY A 38 1.27 -38.93 3.05
C GLY A 38 1.58 -37.51 3.50
N GLY A 39 2.84 -37.09 3.44
CA GLY A 39 3.27 -35.76 3.87
C GLY A 39 2.45 -34.64 3.20
N PRO A 40 2.37 -33.45 3.81
CA PRO A 40 1.56 -32.37 3.28
C PRO A 40 2.04 -31.96 1.89
N VAL A 41 1.28 -32.35 0.87
CA VAL A 41 1.38 -31.77 -0.47
C VAL A 41 0.81 -30.36 -0.35
N VAL A 42 1.70 -29.36 -0.27
CA VAL A 42 1.33 -27.95 -0.34
C VAL A 42 0.74 -27.71 -1.74
N THR A 43 -0.58 -27.69 -1.80
CA THR A 43 -1.34 -27.44 -3.03
C THR A 43 -1.14 -25.99 -3.50
N GLN A 44 -0.72 -25.85 -4.76
CA GLN A 44 -0.56 -24.63 -5.57
C GLN A 44 -1.58 -23.45 -5.43
N PRO A 45 -2.85 -23.60 -4.99
CA PRO A 45 -3.76 -22.48 -4.71
C PRO A 45 -3.17 -21.34 -3.85
N GLU A 46 -2.49 -21.63 -2.75
CA GLU A 46 -2.03 -20.57 -1.82
C GLU A 46 -0.97 -19.64 -2.44
N GLN A 47 -0.17 -20.17 -3.37
CA GLN A 47 0.92 -19.44 -4.04
C GLN A 47 0.41 -18.46 -5.10
N LYS A 48 -0.57 -18.88 -5.90
CA LYS A 48 -1.23 -18.00 -6.88
C LYS A 48 -2.03 -16.91 -6.18
N ASP A 49 -2.60 -17.22 -5.01
CA ASP A 49 -3.32 -16.26 -4.19
C ASP A 49 -2.39 -15.19 -3.60
N ALA A 50 -1.15 -15.52 -3.24
CA ALA A 50 -0.16 -14.53 -2.78
C ALA A 50 0.22 -13.51 -3.87
N LEU A 51 0.57 -13.98 -5.08
CA LEU A 51 0.89 -13.09 -6.21
C LEU A 51 -0.31 -12.19 -6.59
N ARG A 52 -1.51 -12.77 -6.58
CA ARG A 52 -2.76 -12.02 -6.81
C ARG A 52 -2.99 -10.95 -5.74
N GLN A 53 -2.79 -11.28 -4.46
CA GLN A 53 -2.92 -10.31 -3.37
C GLN A 53 -1.93 -9.15 -3.49
N VAL A 54 -0.68 -9.44 -3.89
CA VAL A 54 0.32 -8.38 -4.15
C VAL A 54 -0.10 -7.49 -5.32
N ALA A 55 -0.59 -8.06 -6.41
CA ALA A 55 -1.09 -7.30 -7.56
C ALA A 55 -2.29 -6.41 -7.18
N GLU A 56 -3.28 -6.96 -6.48
CA GLU A 56 -4.44 -6.20 -5.99
C GLU A 56 -4.03 -5.11 -4.99
N GLY A 57 -3.08 -5.39 -4.11
CA GLY A 57 -2.51 -4.42 -3.18
C GLY A 57 -1.80 -3.27 -3.91
N ALA A 58 -1.01 -3.58 -4.94
CA ALA A 58 -0.38 -2.57 -5.79
C ALA A 58 -1.42 -1.66 -6.47
N ASP A 59 -2.48 -2.25 -7.05
CA ASP A 59 -3.55 -1.48 -7.70
C ASP A 59 -4.27 -0.56 -6.68
N ARG A 60 -4.48 -1.01 -5.44
CA ARG A 60 -5.01 -0.16 -4.35
C ARG A 60 -4.06 0.99 -3.98
N MET A 61 -2.76 0.73 -3.90
CA MET A 61 -1.76 1.76 -3.63
C MET A 61 -1.72 2.83 -4.75
N LEU A 62 -1.89 2.44 -6.01
CA LEU A 62 -2.00 3.39 -7.13
C LEU A 62 -3.22 4.31 -7.00
N ASN A 63 -4.36 3.78 -6.56
CA ASN A 63 -5.54 4.59 -6.30
C ASN A 63 -5.30 5.62 -5.20
N ILE A 64 -4.60 5.23 -4.12
CA ILE A 64 -4.25 6.14 -3.02
C ILE A 64 -3.28 7.23 -3.50
N ILE A 65 -2.26 6.87 -4.28
CA ILE A 65 -1.33 7.86 -4.84
C ILE A 65 -2.03 8.81 -5.80
N THR A 66 -2.94 8.31 -6.63
CA THR A 66 -3.76 9.16 -7.51
C THR A 66 -4.61 10.14 -6.70
N ALA A 67 -5.18 9.71 -5.57
CA ALA A 67 -5.89 10.58 -4.64
C ALA A 67 -4.96 11.61 -3.99
N ALA A 68 -3.76 11.21 -3.56
CA ALA A 68 -2.76 12.11 -3.01
C ALA A 68 -2.30 13.18 -4.01
N ILE A 69 -2.08 12.82 -5.29
CA ILE A 69 -1.76 13.77 -6.36
C ILE A 69 -2.89 14.79 -6.56
N LYS A 70 -4.16 14.34 -6.57
CA LYS A 70 -5.32 15.23 -6.68
C LYS A 70 -5.41 16.17 -5.47
N THR A 71 -5.25 15.65 -4.26
CA THR A 71 -5.24 16.45 -3.03
C THR A 71 -4.11 17.48 -3.05
N LYS A 72 -2.88 17.10 -3.41
CA LYS A 72 -1.75 18.02 -3.59
C LYS A 72 -2.09 19.17 -4.55
N ARG A 73 -2.68 18.86 -5.72
CA ARG A 73 -3.07 19.88 -6.70
C ARG A 73 -4.09 20.87 -6.14
N LEU A 74 -5.10 20.39 -5.40
CA LEU A 74 -6.07 21.26 -4.73
C LEU A 74 -5.39 22.16 -3.69
N LEU A 75 -4.50 21.60 -2.88
CA LEU A 75 -3.78 22.35 -1.85
C LEU A 75 -2.87 23.44 -2.43
N ALA A 76 -2.24 23.17 -3.58
CA ALA A 76 -1.46 24.17 -4.31
C ALA A 76 -2.34 25.29 -4.86
N GLN A 77 -3.49 24.94 -5.47
CA GLN A 77 -4.46 25.90 -5.99
C GLN A 77 -5.04 26.80 -4.89
N GLU A 78 -5.27 26.25 -3.71
CA GLU A 78 -5.75 26.99 -2.53
C GLU A 78 -4.64 27.79 -1.81
N GLY A 79 -3.39 27.77 -2.31
CA GLY A 79 -2.25 28.45 -1.70
C GLY A 79 -1.85 27.88 -0.33
N LYS A 80 -2.29 26.66 0.01
CA LYS A 80 -1.99 26.01 1.30
C LYS A 80 -0.61 25.38 1.35
N ILE A 81 0.01 25.16 0.19
CA ILE A 81 1.41 24.74 0.05
C ILE A 81 2.12 25.70 -0.90
N ASN A 82 3.40 25.96 -0.66
CA ASN A 82 4.22 26.77 -1.56
C ASN A 82 4.78 25.91 -2.71
N ARG A 83 5.36 26.58 -3.73
CA ARG A 83 5.91 25.91 -4.93
C ARG A 83 7.02 24.90 -4.62
N GLU A 84 7.84 25.19 -3.61
CA GLU A 84 8.92 24.30 -3.17
C GLU A 84 8.37 23.01 -2.57
N THR A 85 7.43 23.12 -1.63
CA THR A 85 6.71 22.00 -1.02
C THR A 85 5.95 21.21 -2.06
N GLU A 86 5.29 21.90 -3.01
CA GLU A 86 4.62 21.24 -4.12
C GLU A 86 5.58 20.41 -4.97
N THR A 87 6.77 20.94 -5.27
CA THR A 87 7.80 20.25 -6.06
C THR A 87 8.29 19.01 -5.32
N ALA A 88 8.62 19.13 -4.03
CA ALA A 88 9.08 18.02 -3.20
C ALA A 88 8.04 16.90 -3.09
N ILE A 89 6.77 17.25 -2.82
CA ILE A 89 5.68 16.27 -2.77
C ILE A 89 5.47 15.63 -4.14
N THR A 90 5.55 16.40 -5.22
CA THR A 90 5.37 15.87 -6.59
C THR A 90 6.46 14.86 -6.94
N GLN A 91 7.72 15.16 -6.64
CA GLN A 91 8.85 14.26 -6.89
C GLN A 91 8.69 12.95 -6.11
N GLY A 92 8.44 13.02 -4.79
CA GLY A 92 8.28 11.81 -3.99
C GLY A 92 7.04 11.00 -4.38
N LEU A 93 5.91 11.63 -4.70
CA LEU A 93 4.73 10.90 -5.21
C LEU A 93 5.01 10.22 -6.55
N PHE A 94 5.83 10.81 -7.42
CA PHE A 94 6.21 10.20 -8.70
C PHE A 94 7.09 8.96 -8.48
N THR A 95 8.11 9.06 -7.63
CA THR A 95 8.97 7.91 -7.28
C THR A 95 8.17 6.77 -6.66
N VAL A 96 7.26 7.08 -5.72
CA VAL A 96 6.38 6.08 -5.11
C VAL A 96 5.44 5.47 -6.15
N ASN A 97 4.88 6.26 -7.06
CA ASN A 97 4.03 5.77 -8.15
C ASN A 97 4.76 4.78 -9.06
N GLU A 98 5.98 5.11 -9.48
CA GLU A 98 6.81 4.24 -10.31
C GLU A 98 7.12 2.90 -9.60
N ALA A 99 7.49 2.95 -8.32
CA ALA A 99 7.76 1.75 -7.53
C ALA A 99 6.51 0.85 -7.42
N ILE A 100 5.32 1.43 -7.21
CA ILE A 100 4.07 0.66 -7.14
C ILE A 100 3.74 0.05 -8.51
N ILE A 101 3.91 0.78 -9.61
CA ILE A 101 3.70 0.25 -10.97
C ILE A 101 4.62 -0.94 -11.21
N GLN A 102 5.91 -0.83 -10.85
CA GLN A 102 6.87 -1.92 -10.99
C GLN A 102 6.48 -3.14 -10.15
N LEU A 103 6.09 -2.94 -8.89
CA LEU A 103 5.62 -4.01 -8.01
C LEU A 103 4.41 -4.74 -8.62
N GLY A 104 3.39 -4.01 -9.05
CA GLY A 104 2.19 -4.58 -9.65
C GLY A 104 2.48 -5.30 -10.97
N LYS A 105 3.37 -4.76 -11.80
CA LYS A 105 3.81 -5.39 -13.05
C LYS A 105 4.54 -6.71 -12.77
N ARG A 106 5.54 -6.70 -11.88
CA ARG A 106 6.31 -7.90 -11.52
C ARG A 106 5.42 -8.98 -10.91
N ALA A 107 4.52 -8.61 -10.00
CA ALA A 107 3.56 -9.54 -9.41
C ALA A 107 2.66 -10.21 -10.47
N LYS A 108 2.27 -9.48 -11.53
CA LYS A 108 1.48 -9.99 -12.66
C LYS A 108 2.30 -10.82 -13.67
N GLU A 109 3.62 -10.61 -13.75
CA GLU A 109 4.53 -11.35 -14.63
C GLU A 109 4.90 -12.73 -14.09
N TYR A 110 4.99 -12.89 -12.77
CA TYR A 110 5.29 -14.18 -12.16
C TYR A 110 4.15 -15.17 -12.34
N LYS A 111 4.48 -16.34 -12.89
CA LYS A 111 3.54 -17.46 -13.08
C LYS A 111 3.37 -18.31 -11.82
N GLU A 112 4.42 -18.38 -11.00
CA GLU A 112 4.51 -19.21 -9.81
C GLU A 112 5.23 -18.42 -8.70
N PHE A 113 4.85 -18.69 -7.45
CA PHE A 113 5.47 -18.08 -6.29
C PHE A 113 6.68 -18.92 -5.85
N ASN A 114 7.85 -18.57 -6.37
CA ASN A 114 9.12 -19.21 -6.02
C ASN A 114 10.01 -18.27 -5.17
N PRO A 115 11.10 -18.77 -4.55
CA PRO A 115 11.95 -17.94 -3.70
C PRO A 115 12.48 -16.69 -4.40
N ALA A 116 12.87 -16.79 -5.68
CA ALA A 116 13.36 -15.65 -6.44
C ALA A 116 12.29 -14.58 -6.69
N ALA A 117 11.04 -15.00 -6.97
CA ALA A 117 9.90 -14.10 -7.12
C ALA A 117 9.56 -13.43 -5.79
N SER A 118 9.58 -14.18 -4.69
CA SER A 118 9.36 -13.64 -3.34
C SER A 118 10.43 -12.60 -2.98
N ASP A 119 11.71 -12.92 -3.20
CA ASP A 119 12.83 -12.02 -2.87
C ASP A 119 12.81 -10.74 -3.73
N ASP A 120 12.47 -10.82 -5.03
CA ASP A 120 12.34 -9.60 -5.86
C ASP A 120 11.14 -8.74 -5.43
N LEU A 121 9.98 -9.34 -5.15
CA LEU A 121 8.81 -8.60 -4.67
C LEU A 121 9.05 -7.97 -3.29
N LEU A 122 9.76 -8.67 -2.40
CA LEU A 122 10.17 -8.13 -1.11
C LEU A 122 11.13 -6.96 -1.28
N ARG A 123 12.11 -7.05 -2.18
CA ARG A 123 13.01 -5.95 -2.51
C ARG A 123 12.26 -4.73 -3.03
N LEU A 124 11.27 -4.93 -3.91
CA LEU A 124 10.42 -3.84 -4.43
C LEU A 124 9.58 -3.19 -3.32
N LEU A 125 9.09 -3.97 -2.35
CA LEU A 125 8.39 -3.44 -1.18
C LEU A 125 9.33 -2.69 -0.23
N ASP A 126 10.58 -3.12 -0.09
CA ASP A 126 11.60 -2.43 0.70
C ASP A 126 11.94 -1.07 0.07
N ASP A 127 12.13 -1.04 -1.24
CA ASP A 127 12.39 0.19 -2.00
C ASP A 127 11.18 1.14 -1.91
N LEU A 128 9.95 0.62 -2.05
CA LEU A 128 8.72 1.39 -1.84
C LEU A 128 8.64 1.97 -0.42
N GLY A 129 8.97 1.17 0.60
CA GLY A 129 8.98 1.60 2.00
C GLY A 129 9.99 2.73 2.26
N LYS A 130 11.17 2.67 1.64
CA LYS A 130 12.16 3.75 1.68
C LYS A 130 11.64 5.02 1.02
N SER A 131 11.08 4.92 -0.19
CA SER A 131 10.52 6.08 -0.89
C SER A 131 9.36 6.73 -0.13
N LEU A 132 8.51 5.93 0.54
CA LEU A 132 7.45 6.44 1.41
C LEU A 132 8.02 7.20 2.61
N LYS A 133 9.09 6.70 3.22
CA LYS A 133 9.79 7.36 4.33
C LYS A 133 10.42 8.68 3.86
N GLU A 134 11.13 8.67 2.73
CA GLU A 134 11.74 9.87 2.15
C GLU A 134 10.69 10.92 1.78
N LEU A 135 9.55 10.51 1.21
CA LEU A 135 8.43 11.41 0.93
C LEU A 135 7.81 11.97 2.23
N ASN A 136 7.72 11.17 3.28
CA ASN A 136 7.26 11.65 4.59
C ASN A 136 8.23 12.69 5.16
N ASP A 137 9.52 12.41 5.13
CA ASP A 137 10.56 13.27 5.71
C ASP A 137 10.72 14.56 4.89
N ALA A 138 10.74 14.48 3.55
CA ALA A 138 10.88 15.66 2.68
C ALA A 138 9.58 16.44 2.47
N GLY A 139 8.43 15.75 2.44
CA GLY A 139 7.13 16.33 2.08
C GLY A 139 6.33 16.78 3.30
N ALA A 140 6.21 15.95 4.34
CA ALA A 140 5.35 16.26 5.48
C ALA A 140 5.95 17.34 6.40
N LEU A 141 7.28 17.40 6.54
CA LEU A 141 7.96 18.37 7.40
C LEU A 141 7.85 19.82 6.90
N HIS A 142 7.72 20.03 5.60
CA HIS A 142 7.69 21.38 5.01
C HIS A 142 6.28 21.96 4.84
N ILE A 143 5.24 21.16 5.12
CA ILE A 143 3.86 21.64 5.10
C ILE A 143 3.57 22.45 6.37
N LYS A 144 3.46 23.77 6.20
CA LYS A 144 3.11 24.69 7.30
C LYS A 144 1.67 24.52 7.81
N ASN A 145 0.76 24.06 6.95
CA ASN A 145 -0.64 23.87 7.32
C ASN A 145 -0.85 22.50 7.99
N GLU A 146 -1.19 22.52 9.29
CA GLU A 146 -1.40 21.32 10.09
C GLU A 146 -2.42 20.34 9.47
N ALA A 147 -3.56 20.84 8.99
CA ALA A 147 -4.61 20.00 8.43
C ALA A 147 -4.14 19.32 7.13
N THR A 148 -3.41 20.07 6.30
CA THR A 148 -2.79 19.55 5.07
C THR A 148 -1.74 18.48 5.39
N ARG A 149 -0.92 18.72 6.42
CA ARG A 149 0.10 17.78 6.88
C ARG A 149 -0.55 16.48 7.32
N GLN A 150 -1.60 16.55 8.14
CA GLN A 150 -2.37 15.38 8.58
C GLN A 150 -2.99 14.59 7.42
N GLN A 151 -3.51 15.28 6.39
CA GLN A 151 -4.04 14.61 5.20
C GLN A 151 -2.96 13.83 4.45
N ILE A 152 -1.79 14.45 4.22
CA ILE A 152 -0.69 13.78 3.52
C ILE A 152 -0.13 12.63 4.37
N THR A 153 0.08 12.85 5.67
CA THR A 153 0.50 11.79 6.59
C THR A 153 -0.48 10.62 6.63
N ALA A 154 -1.79 10.86 6.54
CA ALA A 154 -2.79 9.79 6.48
C ALA A 154 -2.63 8.91 5.22
N TYR A 155 -2.39 9.51 4.05
CA TYR A 155 -2.10 8.75 2.83
C TYR A 155 -0.83 7.91 2.98
N LEU A 156 0.25 8.50 3.50
CA LEU A 156 1.53 7.82 3.69
C LEU A 156 1.43 6.66 4.70
N THR A 157 0.69 6.88 5.79
CA THR A 157 0.42 5.84 6.79
C THR A 157 -0.35 4.67 6.18
N THR A 158 -1.37 4.97 5.36
CA THR A 158 -2.16 3.94 4.67
C THR A 158 -1.30 3.13 3.70
N LEU A 159 -0.44 3.78 2.91
CA LEU A 159 0.50 3.10 2.02
C LEU A 159 1.51 2.23 2.79
N GLY A 160 2.00 2.70 3.93
CA GLY A 160 2.88 1.93 4.81
C GLY A 160 2.19 0.69 5.41
N GLN A 161 0.91 0.81 5.78
CA GLN A 161 0.11 -0.33 6.24
C GLN A 161 -0.06 -1.38 5.13
N ILE A 162 -0.38 -0.95 3.89
CA ILE A 162 -0.48 -1.87 2.75
C ILE A 162 0.86 -2.57 2.50
N THR A 163 1.95 -1.81 2.48
CA THR A 163 3.31 -2.34 2.28
C THR A 163 3.65 -3.41 3.33
N THR A 164 3.29 -3.16 4.60
CA THR A 164 3.52 -4.11 5.71
C THR A 164 2.70 -5.38 5.55
N ALA A 165 1.43 -5.26 5.16
CA ALA A 165 0.57 -6.41 4.96
C ALA A 165 1.01 -7.26 3.75
N LEU A 166 1.42 -6.63 2.64
CA LEU A 166 1.95 -7.35 1.48
C LEU A 166 3.24 -8.09 1.84
N ARG A 167 4.11 -7.48 2.66
CA ARG A 167 5.30 -8.17 3.17
C ARG A 167 4.92 -9.42 3.98
N ALA A 168 3.90 -9.33 4.84
CA ALA A 168 3.42 -10.49 5.60
C ALA A 168 2.87 -11.60 4.70
N VAL A 169 2.15 -11.26 3.62
CA VAL A 169 1.68 -12.24 2.62
C VAL A 169 2.86 -12.94 1.95
N LEU A 170 3.89 -12.19 1.57
CA LEU A 170 5.08 -12.75 0.92
C LEU A 170 5.94 -13.63 1.86
N GLN A 171 5.98 -13.30 3.14
CA GLN A 171 6.74 -14.04 4.15
C GLN A 171 5.97 -15.24 4.73
N GLY A 172 4.63 -15.17 4.80
CA GLY A 172 3.77 -16.23 5.30
C GLY A 172 3.47 -17.34 4.29
N GLY A 173 3.78 -17.14 3.01
CA GLY A 173 3.72 -18.16 1.96
C GLY A 173 4.98 -19.03 1.84
N ARG A 174 5.89 -18.99 2.83
CA ARG A 174 7.10 -19.83 2.92
C ARG A 174 6.85 -21.12 3.69
#